data_AF-A0A958J089-F1
#
_entry.id   AF-A0A958J089-F1
#
_cell.length_a   1.000
_cell.length_b   1.000
_cell.length_c   1.000
_cell.angle_alpha   90.00
_cell.angle_beta   90.00
_cell.angle_gamma   90.00
#
_symmetry.space_group_name_H-M   'P 1'
#
loop_
_entity.id
_entity.type
_entity.pdbx_description
1 polymer ?
#
loop_
_entity_poly.entity_id
_entity_poly.type
_entity_poly.pdbx_seq_one_letter_code
_entity_poly.pdbx_strand_id
1 'polypeptide(L)'
;MKRLMLSFLTVWMIFFSQHLFAQAADDANDATYNDGWQSGDNGGSGFGAWTLSPNPNNDFAGFFIGSSKVNGNGDSNNDNDINTGVNFDEAWALYAKPFNNSEAYRSLNSPLSVGQRFSIDMDNGFIESGAEVGFELRNTTSESLLRFYFKGGESVHKIEELSGTVSTSQGFTNEGLRIEIILTSTSNYRLVLTDLFDSSEEVINGSLKSTVSSQSFSILRLFNLGSTPNQLNTDQHNLFFNSLSVQTDANRPTVELANVSGTVANATLLDSKAGDLGIVRIEVKQLQDATLTVDSNAASLNDVITKQLVSSVPVSVTATGADPRVSLLVTDVAGNETVWFFDFLNM
;
A
#
# COMPACT_ATOMS: atom_id res chain seq x y z
N MET A 1 -51.04 -40.15 -25.56
CA MET A 1 -49.63 -39.98 -25.16
C MET A 1 -49.23 -38.53 -25.44
N LYS A 2 -49.38 -37.63 -24.45
CA LYS A 2 -48.97 -36.22 -24.57
C LYS A 2 -47.63 -36.06 -23.86
N ARG A 3 -46.59 -35.74 -24.63
CA ARG A 3 -45.22 -35.54 -24.13
C ARG A 3 -45.16 -34.17 -23.43
N LEU A 4 -44.81 -34.18 -22.15
CA LEU A 4 -44.50 -32.99 -21.36
C LEU A 4 -43.07 -32.56 -21.71
N MET A 5 -42.90 -31.42 -22.40
CA MET A 5 -41.58 -30.83 -22.63
C MET A 5 -41.16 -30.09 -21.35
N LEU A 6 -40.05 -30.52 -20.77
CA LEU A 6 -39.36 -29.87 -19.67
C LEU A 6 -38.51 -28.73 -20.26
N SER A 7 -38.86 -27.48 -19.95
CA SER A 7 -38.09 -26.29 -20.36
C SER A 7 -36.92 -26.10 -19.40
N PHE A 8 -35.69 -26.26 -19.89
CA PHE A 8 -34.48 -25.84 -19.17
C PHE A 8 -34.31 -24.32 -19.32
N LEU A 9 -34.45 -23.60 -18.21
CA LEU A 9 -34.07 -22.19 -18.09
C LEU A 9 -32.60 -22.15 -17.65
N THR A 10 -31.69 -21.84 -18.57
CA THR A 10 -30.29 -21.54 -18.23
C THR A 10 -30.19 -20.10 -17.75
N VAL A 11 -29.93 -19.92 -16.46
CA VAL A 11 -29.57 -18.61 -15.88
C VAL A 11 -28.08 -18.40 -16.08
N TRP A 12 -27.72 -17.36 -16.81
CA TRP A 12 -26.34 -16.85 -16.86
C TRP A 12 -26.08 -16.06 -15.57
N MET A 13 -25.30 -16.61 -14.64
CA MET A 13 -24.69 -15.81 -13.57
C MET A 13 -23.50 -15.06 -14.15
N ILE A 14 -23.62 -13.74 -14.23
CA ILE A 14 -22.50 -12.85 -14.48
C ILE A 14 -21.80 -12.66 -13.13
N PHE A 15 -20.58 -13.17 -13.00
CA PHE A 15 -19.71 -12.82 -11.87
C PHE A 15 -19.21 -11.39 -12.11
N PHE A 16 -19.64 -10.43 -11.28
CA PHE A 16 -18.95 -9.15 -11.18
C PHE A 16 -17.69 -9.38 -10.34
N SER A 17 -16.52 -9.28 -10.97
CA SER A 17 -15.27 -9.10 -10.25
C SER A 17 -15.33 -7.75 -9.54
N GLN A 18 -15.18 -7.74 -8.22
CA GLN A 18 -15.07 -6.52 -7.42
C GLN A 18 -13.71 -5.89 -7.75
N HIS A 19 -13.67 -5.02 -8.75
CA HIS A 19 -12.50 -4.16 -8.96
C HIS A 19 -12.46 -3.10 -7.87
N LEU A 20 -11.36 -3.04 -7.14
CA LEU A 20 -10.99 -1.84 -6.39
C LEU A 20 -10.92 -0.71 -7.41
N PHE A 21 -11.86 0.24 -7.35
CA PHE A 21 -11.78 1.43 -8.18
C PHE A 21 -10.77 2.37 -7.54
N ALA A 22 -9.62 2.56 -8.19
CA ALA A 22 -8.72 3.63 -7.85
C ALA A 22 -9.45 4.97 -8.05
N GLN A 23 -9.56 5.76 -6.98
CA GLN A 23 -10.13 7.11 -7.04
C GLN A 23 -9.18 8.07 -7.74
N ALA A 24 -7.88 7.80 -7.63
CA ALA A 24 -6.82 8.44 -8.40
C ALA A 24 -5.81 7.37 -8.79
N ALA A 25 -5.28 7.45 -9.99
CA ALA A 25 -4.22 6.56 -10.46
C ALA A 25 -3.41 7.26 -11.55
N ASP A 26 -2.11 7.05 -11.55
CA ASP A 26 -1.22 7.46 -12.63
C ASP A 26 0.08 6.63 -12.60
N ASP A 27 0.69 6.44 -13.76
CA ASP A 27 1.99 5.80 -13.90
C ASP A 27 2.78 6.41 -15.07
N ALA A 28 4.08 6.18 -15.11
CA ALA A 28 4.99 6.80 -16.07
C ALA A 28 4.76 6.38 -17.53
N ASN A 29 3.95 5.35 -17.81
CA ASN A 29 3.58 4.91 -19.15
C ASN A 29 2.33 5.64 -19.69
N ASP A 30 1.74 6.58 -18.94
CA ASP A 30 0.71 7.45 -19.50
C ASP A 30 1.25 8.25 -20.71
N ALA A 31 0.46 8.33 -21.78
CA ALA A 31 0.86 8.97 -23.03
C ALA A 31 1.23 10.45 -22.89
N THR A 32 0.83 11.09 -21.78
CA THR A 32 1.23 12.44 -21.40
C THR A 32 2.75 12.57 -21.24
N TYR A 33 3.45 11.50 -20.90
CA TYR A 33 4.89 11.50 -20.61
C TYR A 33 5.77 11.10 -21.82
N ASN A 34 5.17 10.91 -23.00
CA ASN A 34 5.89 10.48 -24.21
C ASN A 34 6.95 11.47 -24.70
N ASP A 35 6.85 12.75 -24.32
CA ASP A 35 7.83 13.79 -24.61
C ASP A 35 8.75 14.10 -23.40
N GLY A 36 8.71 13.24 -22.38
CA GLY A 36 9.45 13.37 -21.14
C GLY A 36 8.55 13.72 -19.96
N TRP A 37 9.16 14.10 -18.84
CA TRP A 37 8.43 14.55 -17.65
C TRP A 37 8.72 16.02 -17.39
N GLN A 38 7.70 16.86 -17.52
CA GLN A 38 7.78 18.31 -17.48
C GLN A 38 6.67 18.93 -16.61
N SER A 39 6.87 20.19 -16.21
CA SER A 39 5.83 20.92 -15.46
C SER A 39 4.60 21.13 -16.34
N GLY A 40 3.42 20.86 -15.80
CA GLY A 40 2.16 20.92 -16.52
C GLY A 40 1.65 19.56 -16.99
N ASP A 41 2.49 18.52 -17.00
CA ASP A 41 2.04 17.17 -17.31
C ASP A 41 1.01 16.70 -16.29
N ASN A 42 -0.05 16.08 -16.80
CA ASN A 42 -1.20 15.65 -16.02
C ASN A 42 -1.72 14.29 -16.49
N GLY A 43 -0.86 13.26 -16.40
CA GLY A 43 -1.24 11.88 -16.70
C GLY A 43 -2.26 11.32 -15.72
N GLY A 44 -2.89 10.22 -16.09
CA GLY A 44 -3.80 9.47 -15.23
C GLY A 44 -5.06 10.24 -14.82
N SER A 45 -5.51 10.05 -13.58
CA SER A 45 -6.74 10.65 -13.06
C SER A 45 -6.70 10.90 -11.55
N GLY A 46 -7.55 11.80 -11.04
CA GLY A 46 -7.70 12.07 -9.61
C GLY A 46 -6.60 12.94 -8.98
N PHE A 47 -5.57 13.28 -9.75
CA PHE A 47 -4.52 14.23 -9.39
C PHE A 47 -4.62 15.53 -10.19
N GLY A 48 -3.90 16.56 -9.72
CA GLY A 48 -3.58 17.75 -10.51
C GLY A 48 -2.29 17.57 -11.30
N ALA A 49 -1.99 18.57 -12.14
CA ALA A 49 -0.77 18.60 -12.94
C ALA A 49 0.49 18.68 -12.07
N TRP A 50 1.59 18.12 -12.58
CA TRP A 50 2.90 18.21 -11.96
C TRP A 50 3.44 19.65 -12.00
N THR A 51 4.10 20.05 -10.91
CA THR A 51 4.95 21.25 -10.85
C THR A 51 6.36 20.81 -10.48
N LEU A 52 7.32 21.06 -11.37
CA LEU A 52 8.69 20.59 -11.22
C LEU A 52 9.65 21.76 -10.93
N SER A 53 10.66 21.53 -10.10
CA SER A 53 11.70 22.48 -9.76
C SER A 53 13.06 21.77 -9.67
N PRO A 54 14.06 22.12 -10.50
CA PRO A 54 14.10 23.27 -11.40
C PRO A 54 13.21 23.10 -12.64
N ASN A 55 12.75 24.22 -13.20
CA ASN A 55 12.08 24.25 -14.50
C ASN A 55 12.59 25.44 -15.30
N PRO A 56 13.27 25.24 -16.45
CA PRO A 56 13.61 23.95 -17.05
C PRO A 56 14.67 23.17 -16.26
N ASN A 57 14.89 21.91 -16.65
CA ASN A 57 16.07 21.13 -16.24
C ASN A 57 17.37 21.91 -16.48
N ASN A 58 18.39 21.61 -15.70
CA ASN A 58 19.74 22.13 -15.90
C ASN A 58 20.81 21.04 -15.64
N ASP A 59 22.08 21.41 -15.79
CA ASP A 59 23.23 20.49 -15.64
C ASP A 59 23.39 19.90 -14.23
N PHE A 60 22.72 20.47 -13.24
CA PHE A 60 22.86 20.11 -11.83
C PHE A 60 21.63 19.40 -11.27
N ALA A 61 20.44 19.62 -11.81
CA ALA A 61 19.23 18.96 -11.36
C ALA A 61 18.14 18.97 -12.44
N GLY A 62 17.27 17.97 -12.40
CA GLY A 62 16.18 17.86 -13.35
C GLY A 62 15.42 16.54 -13.28
N PHE A 63 14.62 16.33 -14.32
CA PHE A 63 13.58 15.31 -14.42
C PHE A 63 13.59 14.63 -15.78
N PHE A 64 13.25 13.35 -15.85
CA PHE A 64 13.05 12.62 -17.10
C PHE A 64 12.18 11.38 -16.88
N ILE A 65 11.78 10.73 -17.98
CA ILE A 65 11.23 9.36 -17.95
C ILE A 65 12.34 8.40 -18.34
N GLY A 66 12.53 7.34 -17.58
CA GLY A 66 13.49 6.30 -17.92
C GLY A 66 13.35 5.06 -17.05
N SER A 67 14.17 4.07 -17.35
CA SER A 67 14.16 2.77 -16.68
C SER A 67 14.84 2.88 -15.32
N SER A 68 14.18 2.44 -14.24
CA SER A 68 14.82 2.37 -12.92
C SER A 68 15.89 1.27 -12.81
N LYS A 69 15.87 0.26 -13.70
CA LYS A 69 16.86 -0.85 -13.82
C LYS A 69 18.32 -0.45 -13.98
N VAL A 70 18.61 0.85 -14.15
CA VAL A 70 19.95 1.40 -14.33
C VAL A 70 20.48 2.10 -13.08
N ASN A 71 19.63 2.30 -12.07
CA ASN A 71 20.02 2.93 -10.82
C ASN A 71 20.84 1.93 -9.96
N GLY A 72 21.58 2.41 -8.96
CA GLY A 72 22.30 1.54 -8.02
C GLY A 72 23.17 0.46 -8.68
N ASN A 73 22.90 -0.80 -8.33
CA ASN A 73 23.54 -1.98 -8.91
C ASN A 73 22.79 -2.55 -10.12
N GLY A 74 21.72 -1.88 -10.55
CA GLY A 74 20.76 -2.32 -11.56
C GLY A 74 19.76 -3.34 -11.00
N ASP A 75 19.01 -3.94 -11.92
CA ASP A 75 17.97 -4.94 -11.68
C ASP A 75 18.60 -6.34 -11.54
N SER A 76 18.87 -6.75 -10.30
CA SER A 76 19.61 -7.99 -10.03
C SER A 76 18.74 -9.24 -10.10
N ASN A 77 17.42 -9.10 -9.95
CA ASN A 77 16.46 -10.21 -9.98
C ASN A 77 15.71 -10.34 -11.34
N ASN A 78 15.88 -9.39 -12.26
CA ASN A 78 15.21 -9.26 -13.56
C ASN A 78 13.68 -9.14 -13.48
N ASP A 79 13.15 -8.50 -12.45
CA ASP A 79 11.71 -8.25 -12.28
C ASP A 79 11.25 -6.92 -12.89
N ASN A 80 12.20 -6.13 -13.42
CA ASN A 80 12.05 -4.78 -13.95
C ASN A 80 11.79 -3.69 -12.92
N ASP A 81 12.12 -3.92 -11.65
CA ASP A 81 11.96 -3.00 -10.53
C ASP A 81 10.54 -2.36 -10.54
N ILE A 82 10.47 -1.02 -10.48
CA ILE A 82 9.23 -0.25 -10.43
C ILE A 82 8.69 0.16 -11.81
N ASN A 83 9.29 -0.31 -12.90
CA ASN A 83 8.98 0.19 -14.23
C ASN A 83 7.60 -0.29 -14.73
N THR A 84 6.90 0.58 -15.45
CA THR A 84 5.65 0.24 -16.16
C THR A 84 5.87 0.31 -17.69
N GLY A 85 4.79 0.05 -18.43
CA GLY A 85 4.74 0.18 -19.89
C GLY A 85 5.10 -1.09 -20.65
N VAL A 86 4.96 -1.01 -21.98
CA VAL A 86 5.05 -2.19 -22.88
C VAL A 86 6.45 -2.83 -22.89
N ASN A 87 7.48 -2.09 -22.49
CA ASN A 87 8.86 -2.58 -22.37
C ASN A 87 9.38 -2.63 -20.92
N PHE A 88 8.56 -2.24 -19.92
CA PHE A 88 8.99 -2.11 -18.52
C PHE A 88 10.26 -1.27 -18.36
N ASP A 89 10.25 -0.08 -18.97
CA ASP A 89 11.38 0.85 -19.02
C ASP A 89 10.98 2.29 -18.60
N GLU A 90 9.79 2.46 -18.03
CA GLU A 90 9.22 3.78 -17.76
C GLU A 90 8.95 3.96 -16.26
N ALA A 91 9.67 4.91 -15.67
CA ALA A 91 9.46 5.48 -14.34
C ALA A 91 9.82 6.98 -14.34
N TRP A 92 9.22 7.75 -13.43
CA TRP A 92 9.54 9.17 -13.25
C TRP A 92 10.86 9.32 -12.49
N ALA A 93 11.83 10.00 -13.09
CA ALA A 93 13.17 10.10 -12.56
C ALA A 93 13.54 11.52 -12.12
N LEU A 94 14.29 11.62 -11.02
CA LEU A 94 14.86 12.84 -10.46
C LEU A 94 16.38 12.67 -10.29
N TYR A 95 17.13 13.66 -10.75
CA TYR A 95 18.57 13.75 -10.48
C TYR A 95 18.91 15.09 -9.83
N ALA A 96 19.91 15.08 -8.94
CA ALA A 96 20.45 16.29 -8.34
C ALA A 96 21.92 16.10 -7.93
N LYS A 97 22.78 17.03 -8.32
CA LYS A 97 24.19 17.15 -7.90
C LYS A 97 24.29 17.68 -6.48
N PRO A 98 25.43 17.51 -5.79
CA PRO A 98 25.58 18.01 -4.44
C PRO A 98 25.22 19.49 -4.35
N PHE A 99 24.54 19.88 -3.27
CA PHE A 99 24.05 21.25 -3.03
C PHE A 99 22.98 21.76 -4.02
N ASN A 100 22.43 20.88 -4.86
CA ASN A 100 21.29 21.16 -5.73
C ASN A 100 20.13 20.23 -5.38
N ASN A 101 18.93 20.62 -5.80
CA ASN A 101 17.72 19.89 -5.52
C ASN A 101 16.90 19.71 -6.80
N SER A 102 16.29 18.55 -6.97
CA SER A 102 15.13 18.36 -7.85
C SER A 102 13.93 17.96 -7.01
N GLU A 103 12.80 18.62 -7.24
CA GLU A 103 11.56 18.46 -6.50
C GLU A 103 10.36 18.46 -7.45
N ALA A 104 9.50 17.46 -7.32
CA ALA A 104 8.26 17.36 -8.08
C ALA A 104 7.06 17.42 -7.14
N TYR A 105 6.11 18.31 -7.44
CA TYR A 105 4.91 18.52 -6.65
C TYR A 105 3.68 18.10 -7.41
N ARG A 106 2.75 17.43 -6.73
CA ARG A 106 1.46 17.07 -7.31
C ARG A 106 0.34 17.15 -6.29
N SER A 107 -0.74 17.84 -6.62
CA SER A 107 -1.93 17.90 -5.77
C SER A 107 -2.84 16.69 -6.00
N LEU A 108 -3.56 16.26 -4.98
CA LEU A 108 -4.73 15.41 -5.11
C LEU A 108 -5.95 16.30 -5.38
N ASN A 109 -6.84 15.90 -6.29
CA ASN A 109 -8.07 16.65 -6.57
C ASN A 109 -9.05 16.61 -5.38
N SER A 110 -8.96 15.56 -4.56
CA SER A 110 -9.65 15.41 -3.29
C SER A 110 -8.63 15.02 -2.23
N PRO A 111 -8.60 15.67 -1.06
CA PRO A 111 -7.68 15.27 0.01
C PRO A 111 -7.90 13.82 0.45
N LEU A 112 -6.83 13.14 0.86
CA LEU A 112 -6.91 11.78 1.36
C LEU A 112 -7.81 11.74 2.61
N SER A 113 -8.81 10.87 2.57
CA SER A 113 -9.79 10.68 3.63
C SER A 113 -9.43 9.49 4.51
N VAL A 114 -10.01 9.43 5.72
CA VAL A 114 -9.87 8.28 6.62
C VAL A 114 -10.36 7.01 5.92
N GLY A 115 -9.61 5.92 6.02
CA GLY A 115 -9.89 4.66 5.33
C GLY A 115 -9.51 4.68 3.85
N GLN A 116 -8.79 5.69 3.37
CA GLN A 116 -8.17 5.66 2.05
C GLN A 116 -6.68 5.35 2.15
N ARG A 117 -6.18 4.70 1.11
CA ARG A 117 -4.79 4.35 0.89
C ARG A 117 -4.22 5.20 -0.21
N PHE A 118 -3.11 5.85 0.07
CA PHE A 118 -2.18 6.33 -0.93
C PHE A 118 -1.09 5.27 -1.16
N SER A 119 -0.71 5.02 -2.40
CA SER A 119 0.39 4.13 -2.78
C SER A 119 1.31 4.83 -3.76
N ILE A 120 2.61 4.60 -3.61
CA ILE A 120 3.66 5.01 -4.52
C ILE A 120 4.78 3.96 -4.52
N ASP A 121 5.32 3.67 -5.70
CA ASP A 121 6.52 2.87 -5.83
C ASP A 121 7.73 3.82 -5.94
N MET A 122 8.81 3.53 -5.22
CA MET A 122 10.04 4.33 -5.15
C MET A 122 11.24 3.43 -5.30
N ASP A 123 12.21 3.85 -6.11
CA ASP A 123 13.45 3.12 -6.30
C ASP A 123 14.63 4.10 -6.29
N ASN A 124 15.52 3.95 -5.31
CA ASN A 124 16.66 4.83 -5.15
C ASN A 124 17.95 4.22 -5.69
N GLY A 125 18.68 5.01 -6.47
CA GLY A 125 20.07 4.71 -6.78
C GLY A 125 21.00 4.89 -5.59
N PHE A 126 22.31 4.91 -5.83
CA PHE A 126 23.31 5.31 -4.85
C PHE A 126 23.09 6.76 -4.39
N ILE A 127 23.39 7.03 -3.12
CA ILE A 127 23.13 8.33 -2.49
C ILE A 127 24.40 8.77 -1.76
N GLU A 128 24.92 9.93 -2.16
CA GLU A 128 26.09 10.53 -1.52
C GLU A 128 25.87 10.81 -0.04
N SER A 129 26.95 10.73 0.76
CA SER A 129 26.87 10.92 2.20
C SER A 129 26.31 12.31 2.56
N GLY A 130 25.26 12.33 3.38
CA GLY A 130 24.57 13.55 3.78
C GLY A 130 23.48 14.04 2.81
N ALA A 131 23.39 13.48 1.61
CA ALA A 131 22.27 13.73 0.69
C ALA A 131 21.01 12.96 1.14
N GLU A 132 19.84 13.40 0.69
CA GLU A 132 18.55 12.81 1.05
C GLU A 132 17.65 12.65 -0.18
N VAL A 133 16.97 11.51 -0.28
CA VAL A 133 16.00 11.20 -1.35
C VAL A 133 14.72 10.63 -0.74
N GLY A 134 13.58 10.88 -1.38
CA GLY A 134 12.30 10.34 -0.92
C GLY A 134 11.12 11.21 -1.27
N PHE A 135 10.06 11.09 -0.47
CA PHE A 135 8.83 11.84 -0.68
C PHE A 135 8.26 12.39 0.63
N GLU A 136 7.36 13.36 0.47
CA GLU A 136 6.69 14.04 1.57
C GLU A 136 5.21 14.25 1.23
N LEU A 137 4.36 13.98 2.20
CA LEU A 137 2.94 14.27 2.17
C LEU A 137 2.67 15.58 2.88
N ARG A 138 1.96 16.50 2.22
CA ARG A 138 1.69 17.85 2.72
C ARG A 138 0.22 18.18 2.71
N ASN A 139 -0.19 19.09 3.60
CA ASN A 139 -1.54 19.67 3.56
C ASN A 139 -1.63 20.80 2.51
N THR A 140 -2.82 21.38 2.34
CA THR A 140 -3.07 22.48 1.39
C THR A 140 -2.30 23.77 1.70
N THR A 141 -1.80 23.92 2.93
CA THR A 141 -0.93 25.04 3.34
C THR A 141 0.56 24.72 3.17
N SER A 142 0.90 23.60 2.54
CA SER A 142 2.28 23.13 2.33
C SER A 142 3.01 22.79 3.64
N GLU A 143 2.30 22.52 4.72
CA GLU A 143 2.92 21.94 5.93
C GLU A 143 3.23 20.46 5.69
N SER A 144 4.41 20.01 6.11
CA SER A 144 4.82 18.60 6.07
C SER A 144 4.04 17.79 7.11
N LEU A 145 3.31 16.78 6.65
CA LEU A 145 2.54 15.86 7.49
C LEU A 145 3.31 14.57 7.78
N LEU A 146 4.01 14.05 6.77
CA LEU A 146 4.80 12.84 6.86
C LEU A 146 5.87 12.89 5.77
N ARG A 147 7.11 12.54 6.11
CA ARG A 147 8.21 12.44 5.14
C ARG A 147 8.85 11.06 5.22
N PHE A 148 8.89 10.33 4.12
CA PHE A 148 9.62 9.07 3.99
C PHE A 148 10.90 9.32 3.19
N TYR A 149 12.05 8.90 3.70
CA TYR A 149 13.33 9.21 3.07
C TYR A 149 14.46 8.25 3.41
N PHE A 150 15.45 8.19 2.53
CA PHE A 150 16.77 7.64 2.83
C PHE A 150 17.79 8.78 2.88
N LYS A 151 18.78 8.66 3.77
CA LYS A 151 19.91 9.59 3.87
C LYS A 151 21.22 8.86 3.62
N GLY A 152 22.00 9.35 2.65
CA GLY A 152 23.27 8.71 2.29
C GLY A 152 24.23 8.62 3.48
N GLY A 153 24.81 7.43 3.67
CA GLY A 153 25.67 7.10 4.80
C GLY A 153 24.94 6.54 6.03
N GLU A 154 23.61 6.53 6.04
CA GLU A 154 22.81 5.84 7.06
C GLU A 154 22.51 4.39 6.64
N SER A 155 21.98 3.58 7.57
CA SER A 155 21.74 2.15 7.32
C SER A 155 20.32 1.82 6.86
N VAL A 156 19.33 2.67 7.16
CA VAL A 156 17.90 2.39 6.97
C VAL A 156 17.14 3.63 6.54
N HIS A 157 15.97 3.39 5.93
CA HIS A 157 14.99 4.42 5.65
C HIS A 157 14.44 5.02 6.95
N LYS A 158 13.89 6.23 6.84
CA LYS A 158 13.39 7.01 7.97
C LYS A 158 12.06 7.64 7.62
N ILE A 159 11.24 7.79 8.64
CA ILE A 159 9.97 8.50 8.60
C ILE A 159 10.08 9.69 9.55
N GLU A 160 9.83 10.89 9.05
CA GLU A 160 9.62 12.06 9.89
C GLU A 160 8.12 12.29 10.08
N GLU A 161 7.68 12.26 11.34
CA GLU A 161 6.28 12.34 11.73
C GLU A 161 6.13 13.15 13.04
N LEU A 162 4.95 13.13 13.68
CA LEU A 162 4.68 13.94 14.88
C LEU A 162 5.63 13.63 16.04
N SER A 163 6.00 12.35 16.21
CA SER A 163 6.88 11.87 17.29
C SER A 163 8.36 12.26 17.08
N GLY A 164 8.71 12.77 15.89
CA GLY A 164 10.07 13.00 15.45
C GLY A 164 10.45 12.06 14.31
N THR A 165 11.72 11.64 14.29
CA THR A 165 12.25 10.71 13.28
C THR A 165 12.15 9.27 13.80
N VAL A 166 11.47 8.43 13.04
CA VAL A 166 11.36 6.97 13.25
C VAL A 166 12.22 6.26 12.20
N SER A 167 13.06 5.33 12.63
CA SER A 167 13.80 4.46 11.71
C SER A 167 12.95 3.26 11.32
N THR A 168 13.01 2.87 10.04
CA THR A 168 12.48 1.59 9.57
C THR A 168 13.46 0.45 9.84
N SER A 169 13.01 -0.78 9.64
CA SER A 169 13.89 -1.95 9.47
C SER A 169 14.44 -2.05 8.04
N GLN A 170 13.75 -1.46 7.05
CA GLN A 170 14.17 -1.47 5.66
C GLN A 170 15.50 -0.74 5.43
N GLY A 171 16.50 -1.49 4.97
CA GLY A 171 17.81 -0.97 4.59
C GLY A 171 17.81 -0.19 3.28
N PHE A 172 19.00 0.18 2.81
CA PHE A 172 19.17 0.60 1.42
C PHE A 172 18.75 -0.54 0.48
N THR A 173 17.89 -0.24 -0.48
CA THR A 173 17.55 -1.12 -1.61
C THR A 173 17.58 -0.30 -2.89
N ASN A 174 17.86 -0.96 -4.01
CA ASN A 174 17.87 -0.40 -5.36
C ASN A 174 17.06 -1.26 -6.33
N GLU A 175 16.15 -2.07 -5.80
CA GLU A 175 15.22 -2.94 -6.53
C GLU A 175 13.77 -2.43 -6.38
N GLY A 176 13.63 -1.27 -5.72
CA GLY A 176 12.34 -0.65 -5.45
C GLY A 176 11.68 -1.01 -4.12
N LEU A 177 10.80 -0.10 -3.72
CA LEU A 177 9.95 -0.16 -2.54
C LEU A 177 8.55 0.21 -2.97
N ARG A 178 7.55 -0.49 -2.43
CA ARG A 178 6.16 -0.01 -2.44
C ARG A 178 5.83 0.57 -1.07
N ILE A 179 5.36 1.81 -1.06
CA ILE A 179 4.98 2.51 0.16
C ILE A 179 3.49 2.82 0.11
N GLU A 180 2.74 2.23 1.04
CA GLU A 180 1.32 2.44 1.19
C GLU A 180 1.02 3.16 2.49
N ILE A 181 0.30 4.28 2.44
CA ILE A 181 -0.10 5.08 3.61
C ILE A 181 -1.61 5.09 3.71
N ILE A 182 -2.12 4.60 4.83
CA ILE A 182 -3.54 4.49 5.12
C ILE A 182 -3.87 5.38 6.30
N LEU A 183 -4.79 6.32 6.13
CA LEU A 183 -5.27 7.13 7.25
C LEU A 183 -6.23 6.29 8.10
N THR A 184 -5.85 6.00 9.33
CA THR A 184 -6.68 5.24 10.30
C THR A 184 -7.54 6.17 11.14
N SER A 185 -7.17 7.45 11.23
CA SER A 185 -8.00 8.52 11.74
C SER A 185 -7.63 9.82 11.01
N THR A 186 -8.21 10.95 11.43
CA THR A 186 -7.83 12.26 10.89
C THR A 186 -6.39 12.65 11.23
N SER A 187 -5.73 11.97 12.18
CA SER A 187 -4.37 12.29 12.62
C SER A 187 -3.41 11.11 12.65
N ASN A 188 -3.92 9.89 12.46
CA ASN A 188 -3.13 8.67 12.57
C ASN A 188 -3.07 7.97 11.23
N TYR A 189 -1.95 7.30 10.99
CA TYR A 189 -1.74 6.52 9.80
C TYR A 189 -1.18 5.14 10.13
N ARG A 190 -1.36 4.22 9.18
CA ARG A 190 -0.64 2.97 9.04
C ARG A 190 0.13 3.03 7.73
N LEU A 191 1.45 2.87 7.80
CA LEU A 191 2.32 2.72 6.66
C LEU A 191 2.65 1.24 6.48
N VAL A 192 2.51 0.73 5.27
CA VAL A 192 3.01 -0.58 4.85
C VAL A 192 4.14 -0.33 3.86
N LEU A 193 5.33 -0.82 4.21
CA LEU A 193 6.52 -0.74 3.40
C LEU A 193 6.82 -2.14 2.88
N THR A 194 6.77 -2.34 1.57
CA THR A 194 7.10 -3.60 0.93
C THR A 194 8.41 -3.46 0.18
N ASP A 195 9.39 -4.31 0.48
CA ASP A 195 10.58 -4.47 -0.35
C ASP A 195 10.20 -5.25 -1.61
N LEU A 196 10.42 -4.69 -2.79
CA LEU A 196 10.03 -5.34 -4.03
C LEU A 196 11.00 -6.48 -4.41
N PHE A 197 12.22 -6.49 -3.86
CA PHE A 197 13.19 -7.56 -4.11
C PHE A 197 12.74 -8.92 -3.58
N ASP A 198 12.28 -8.96 -2.33
CA ASP A 198 11.91 -10.21 -1.64
C ASP A 198 10.47 -10.25 -1.12
N SER A 199 9.69 -9.20 -1.40
CA SER A 199 8.31 -9.02 -0.93
C SER A 199 8.16 -8.99 0.59
N SER A 200 9.24 -8.73 1.34
CA SER A 200 9.15 -8.53 2.79
C SER A 200 8.37 -7.25 3.11
N GLU A 201 7.58 -7.29 4.18
CA GLU A 201 6.75 -6.17 4.61
C GLU A 201 7.10 -5.71 6.02
N GLU A 202 7.13 -4.39 6.19
CA GLU A 202 7.17 -3.73 7.49
C GLU A 202 5.92 -2.86 7.65
N VAL A 203 5.25 -3.00 8.81
CA VAL A 203 4.08 -2.19 9.14
C VAL A 203 4.43 -1.22 10.27
N ILE A 204 4.22 0.07 10.00
CA ILE A 204 4.52 1.16 10.93
C ILE A 204 3.23 1.92 11.21
N ASN A 205 2.93 2.14 12.48
CA ASN A 205 1.79 2.97 12.89
C ASN A 205 2.31 4.25 13.52
N GLY A 206 1.68 5.37 13.20
CA GLY A 206 2.16 6.67 13.62
C GLY A 206 1.11 7.76 13.56
N SER A 207 1.55 8.99 13.80
CA SER A 207 0.70 10.18 13.80
C SER A 207 1.28 11.25 12.90
N LEU A 208 0.43 11.84 12.06
CA LEU A 208 0.82 12.91 11.14
C LEU A 208 1.33 14.13 11.92
N LYS A 209 2.42 14.71 11.43
CA LYS A 209 2.99 15.96 11.92
C LYS A 209 2.04 17.10 11.52
N SER A 210 1.26 17.64 12.45
CA SER A 210 0.47 18.84 12.17
C SER A 210 0.38 19.76 13.35
N THR A 211 0.63 21.04 13.09
CA THR A 211 0.45 22.12 14.04
C THR A 211 -0.92 22.80 13.92
N VAL A 212 -1.74 22.40 12.94
CA VAL A 212 -3.11 22.91 12.70
C VAL A 212 -4.16 21.79 12.59
N SER A 213 -5.44 22.15 12.64
CA SER A 213 -6.57 21.19 12.69
C SER A 213 -6.85 20.44 11.38
N SER A 214 -6.25 20.81 10.25
CA SER A 214 -6.43 20.12 8.97
C SER A 214 -5.21 19.28 8.62
N GLN A 215 -5.35 17.98 8.86
CA GLN A 215 -4.34 16.94 8.62
C GLN A 215 -4.58 16.16 7.32
N SER A 216 -5.33 16.76 6.39
CA SER A 216 -5.68 16.09 5.14
C SER A 216 -4.54 16.20 4.13
N PHE A 217 -3.91 15.06 3.83
CA PHE A 217 -2.93 14.97 2.76
C PHE A 217 -3.56 15.43 1.44
N SER A 218 -2.97 16.46 0.85
CA SER A 218 -3.46 17.09 -0.38
C SER A 218 -2.37 17.30 -1.43
N ILE A 219 -1.09 17.29 -1.04
CA ILE A 219 0.04 17.56 -1.94
C ILE A 219 1.15 16.55 -1.69
N LEU A 220 1.54 15.84 -2.75
CA LEU A 220 2.72 14.98 -2.80
C LEU A 220 3.91 15.85 -3.22
N ARG A 221 5.04 15.68 -2.54
CA ARG A 221 6.34 16.20 -2.95
C ARG A 221 7.31 15.04 -3.08
N LEU A 222 7.87 14.84 -4.26
CA LEU A 222 9.02 13.97 -4.51
C LEU A 222 10.27 14.83 -4.45
N PHE A 223 11.36 14.33 -3.88
CA PHE A 223 12.60 15.10 -3.78
C PHE A 223 13.86 14.25 -3.93
N ASN A 224 14.85 14.86 -4.57
CA ASN A 224 16.25 14.44 -4.55
C ASN A 224 17.11 15.65 -4.14
N LEU A 225 17.75 15.56 -2.96
CA LEU A 225 18.55 16.61 -2.34
C LEU A 225 20.05 16.29 -2.46
N GLY A 226 20.51 16.13 -3.70
CA GLY A 226 21.93 16.03 -4.04
C GLY A 226 22.50 14.60 -4.02
N SER A 227 21.74 13.59 -4.46
CA SER A 227 22.17 12.18 -4.43
C SER A 227 23.38 11.86 -5.32
N THR A 228 23.63 12.64 -6.37
CA THR A 228 24.64 12.33 -7.40
C THR A 228 26.03 12.91 -7.04
N PRO A 229 27.15 12.31 -7.47
CA PRO A 229 28.49 12.85 -7.24
C PRO A 229 28.79 14.05 -8.14
N ASN A 230 29.66 14.96 -7.69
CA ASN A 230 30.02 16.18 -8.44
C ASN A 230 30.60 15.94 -9.85
N GLN A 231 31.25 14.79 -10.08
CA GLN A 231 32.07 14.55 -11.28
C GLN A 231 31.49 13.51 -12.26
N LEU A 232 30.32 12.95 -11.97
CA LEU A 232 29.75 11.86 -12.75
C LEU A 232 28.27 12.13 -13.01
N ASN A 233 27.87 12.16 -14.28
CA ASN A 233 26.49 11.91 -14.65
C ASN A 233 26.38 10.39 -14.80
N THR A 234 26.03 9.70 -13.71
CA THR A 234 25.77 8.27 -13.73
C THR A 234 24.32 8.02 -13.41
N ASP A 235 23.68 7.21 -14.22
CA ASP A 235 22.27 6.88 -14.02
C ASP A 235 22.05 6.10 -12.70
N GLN A 236 23.14 5.53 -12.18
CA GLN A 236 23.22 4.83 -10.89
C GLN A 236 22.78 5.63 -9.68
N HIS A 237 22.74 6.97 -9.74
CA HIS A 237 22.35 7.83 -8.61
C HIS A 237 20.99 8.51 -8.80
N ASN A 238 20.31 8.21 -9.90
CA ASN A 238 18.98 8.75 -10.15
C ASN A 238 17.98 8.12 -9.17
N LEU A 239 17.00 8.92 -8.78
CA LEU A 239 15.88 8.50 -7.95
C LEU A 239 14.67 8.31 -8.85
N PHE A 240 13.98 7.20 -8.73
CA PHE A 240 12.82 6.87 -9.54
C PHE A 240 11.57 6.72 -8.67
N PHE A 241 10.43 7.07 -9.24
CA PHE A 241 9.10 6.84 -8.68
C PHE A 241 8.15 6.33 -9.76
N ASN A 242 7.14 5.58 -9.37
CA ASN A 242 6.09 5.15 -10.29
C ASN A 242 4.78 4.78 -9.56
N SER A 243 3.77 4.37 -10.33
CA SER A 243 2.58 3.66 -9.84
C SER A 243 1.84 4.38 -8.71
N LEU A 244 1.51 5.65 -8.93
CA LEU A 244 0.74 6.44 -7.99
C LEU A 244 -0.71 5.97 -7.95
N SER A 245 -1.26 5.74 -6.77
CA SER A 245 -2.70 5.53 -6.63
C SER A 245 -3.27 6.02 -5.30
N VAL A 246 -4.55 6.40 -5.35
CA VAL A 246 -5.41 6.57 -4.18
C VAL A 246 -6.59 5.63 -4.32
N GLN A 247 -6.78 4.77 -3.33
CA GLN A 247 -7.83 3.77 -3.32
C GLN A 247 -8.59 3.87 -2.00
N THR A 248 -9.90 3.64 -2.02
CA THR A 248 -10.64 3.41 -0.78
C THR A 248 -10.30 2.01 -0.27
N ASP A 249 -9.85 1.88 0.97
CA ASP A 249 -9.65 0.58 1.64
C ASP A 249 -10.98 -0.10 2.00
N ALA A 250 -12.11 0.32 1.39
CA ALA A 250 -13.47 -0.17 1.65
C ALA A 250 -13.63 -1.70 1.47
N ASN A 251 -12.63 -2.39 0.92
CA ASN A 251 -12.60 -3.84 0.72
C ASN A 251 -11.34 -4.54 1.27
N ARG A 252 -10.56 -3.94 2.18
CA ARG A 252 -9.74 -4.79 3.06
C ARG A 252 -10.68 -5.35 4.13
N PRO A 253 -10.94 -6.67 4.19
CA PRO A 253 -11.54 -7.25 5.38
C PRO A 253 -10.55 -7.08 6.52
N THR A 254 -10.63 -5.96 7.23
CA THR A 254 -10.06 -5.84 8.57
C THR A 254 -10.93 -6.68 9.48
N VAL A 255 -10.41 -7.82 9.90
CA VAL A 255 -10.95 -8.53 11.06
C VAL A 255 -10.44 -7.81 12.29
N GLU A 256 -11.26 -6.91 12.84
CA GLU A 256 -11.03 -6.36 14.17
C GLU A 256 -11.62 -7.33 15.20
N LEU A 257 -10.82 -7.71 16.20
CA LEU A 257 -11.33 -8.41 17.37
C LEU A 257 -12.09 -7.40 18.24
N ALA A 258 -13.40 -7.26 18.02
CA ALA A 258 -14.25 -6.45 18.88
C ALA A 258 -14.73 -7.26 20.10
N ASN A 259 -14.44 -6.75 21.30
CA ASN A 259 -14.97 -7.21 22.59
C ASN A 259 -14.69 -8.68 22.97
N VAL A 260 -13.50 -8.94 23.48
CA VAL A 260 -13.25 -10.12 24.32
C VAL A 260 -13.78 -9.84 25.73
N SER A 261 -14.96 -10.35 26.07
CA SER A 261 -15.42 -10.39 27.46
C SER A 261 -15.09 -11.75 28.08
N GLY A 262 -14.12 -11.78 29.00
CA GLY A 262 -13.67 -12.99 29.72
C GLY A 262 -12.16 -13.01 29.96
N THR A 263 -11.66 -13.94 30.80
CA THR A 263 -10.22 -14.14 31.01
C THR A 263 -9.63 -14.91 29.83
N VAL A 264 -9.02 -14.20 28.87
CA VAL A 264 -8.25 -14.83 27.79
C VAL A 264 -6.77 -14.80 28.15
N ALA A 265 -6.20 -15.97 28.43
CA ALA A 265 -4.76 -16.14 28.49
C ALA A 265 -4.26 -16.51 27.07
N ASN A 266 -3.48 -15.62 26.46
CA ASN A 266 -2.71 -15.86 25.23
C ASN A 266 -3.53 -16.05 23.94
N ALA A 267 -4.29 -15.02 23.52
CA ALA A 267 -4.68 -14.90 22.12
C ALA A 267 -3.59 -14.12 21.36
N THR A 268 -3.01 -14.72 20.32
CA THR A 268 -2.01 -14.08 19.47
C THR A 268 -2.54 -14.07 18.04
N LEU A 269 -2.62 -12.89 17.43
CA LEU A 269 -2.88 -12.76 15.99
C LEU A 269 -1.65 -13.28 15.25
N LEU A 270 -1.83 -14.34 14.45
CA LEU A 270 -0.76 -14.94 13.66
C LEU A 270 -1.01 -14.60 12.19
N ASP A 271 -0.64 -13.37 11.83
CA ASP A 271 -0.35 -12.92 10.46
C ASP A 271 -1.54 -12.82 9.48
N SER A 272 -1.59 -11.70 8.75
CA SER A 272 -2.42 -11.50 7.56
C SER A 272 -1.47 -11.29 6.38
N LYS A 273 -0.95 -12.38 5.80
CA LYS A 273 -0.05 -12.26 4.65
C LYS A 273 -0.78 -11.68 3.44
N ALA A 274 -0.18 -10.69 2.81
CA ALA A 274 -0.59 -10.20 1.51
C ALA A 274 -0.44 -11.31 0.44
N GLY A 275 -1.43 -11.43 -0.44
CA GLY A 275 -1.35 -12.27 -1.66
C GLY A 275 -2.20 -13.55 -1.68
N ASP A 276 -2.55 -14.12 -0.53
CA ASP A 276 -3.50 -15.23 -0.47
C ASP A 276 -4.91 -14.70 -0.20
N LEU A 277 -5.90 -15.21 -0.94
CA LEU A 277 -7.33 -14.87 -0.82
C LEU A 277 -7.82 -14.88 0.65
N GLY A 278 -7.79 -13.72 1.33
CA GLY A 278 -8.56 -13.43 2.54
C GLY A 278 -8.45 -14.42 3.71
N ILE A 279 -7.30 -15.06 3.93
CA ILE A 279 -7.14 -16.02 5.03
C ILE A 279 -6.80 -15.27 6.32
N VAL A 280 -7.69 -15.30 7.31
CA VAL A 280 -7.41 -14.86 8.69
C VAL A 280 -7.26 -16.10 9.57
N ARG A 281 -6.06 -16.30 10.12
CA ARG A 281 -5.78 -17.40 11.07
C ARG A 281 -5.87 -16.88 12.50
N ILE A 282 -6.81 -17.41 13.26
CA ILE A 282 -6.95 -17.16 14.70
C ILE A 282 -6.56 -18.45 15.40
N GLU A 283 -5.46 -18.46 16.16
CA GLU A 283 -5.10 -19.57 17.03
C GLU A 283 -5.51 -19.21 18.47
N VAL A 284 -6.49 -19.94 19.03
CA VAL A 284 -6.89 -19.75 20.42
C VAL A 284 -6.43 -20.93 21.26
N LYS A 285 -5.40 -20.70 22.09
CA LYS A 285 -4.71 -21.79 22.82
C LYS A 285 -5.45 -22.26 24.06
N GLN A 286 -6.26 -21.40 24.69
CA GLN A 286 -7.18 -21.76 25.78
C GLN A 286 -8.40 -20.83 25.79
N LEU A 287 -9.61 -21.41 25.86
CA LEU A 287 -10.86 -20.70 26.08
C LEU A 287 -11.60 -21.35 27.25
N GLN A 288 -11.95 -20.56 28.26
CA GLN A 288 -12.87 -20.96 29.33
C GLN A 288 -13.90 -19.84 29.48
N ASP A 289 -15.17 -20.15 29.23
CA ASP A 289 -16.30 -19.21 29.32
C ASP A 289 -16.13 -17.90 28.52
N ALA A 290 -15.55 -17.99 27.32
CA ALA A 290 -15.31 -16.84 26.45
C ALA A 290 -16.17 -16.91 25.17
N THR A 291 -16.61 -15.74 24.72
CA THR A 291 -17.32 -15.56 23.45
C THR A 291 -16.34 -14.95 22.45
N LEU A 292 -16.17 -15.57 21.29
CA LEU A 292 -15.41 -15.00 20.19
C LEU A 292 -16.40 -14.33 19.23
N THR A 293 -16.32 -13.01 19.14
CA THR A 293 -17.08 -12.24 18.15
C THR A 293 -16.11 -11.84 17.04
N VAL A 294 -16.44 -12.20 15.80
CA VAL A 294 -15.71 -11.74 14.62
C VAL A 294 -16.58 -10.67 14.00
N ASP A 295 -16.12 -9.43 14.02
CA ASP A 295 -16.79 -8.30 13.39
C ASP A 295 -16.06 -7.95 12.09
N SER A 296 -16.80 -7.72 11.01
CA SER A 296 -16.23 -7.33 9.72
C SER A 296 -16.68 -5.92 9.38
N ASN A 297 -15.74 -4.98 9.29
CA ASN A 297 -16.03 -3.57 8.95
C ASN A 297 -16.42 -3.35 7.46
N ALA A 298 -16.79 -4.40 6.72
CA ALA A 298 -17.31 -4.24 5.37
C ALA A 298 -18.65 -3.49 5.44
N ALA A 299 -18.75 -2.33 4.78
CA ALA A 299 -19.81 -1.33 4.91
C ALA A 299 -21.24 -1.79 4.53
N SER A 300 -21.51 -3.10 4.44
CA SER A 300 -22.82 -3.68 4.19
C SER A 300 -23.16 -4.92 5.03
N LEU A 301 -22.40 -5.28 6.06
CA LEU A 301 -22.63 -6.51 6.84
C LEU A 301 -22.69 -6.22 8.34
N ASN A 302 -23.86 -5.76 8.83
CA ASN A 302 -24.16 -5.70 10.27
C ASN A 302 -24.60 -7.08 10.79
N ASP A 303 -23.78 -8.12 10.63
CA ASP A 303 -24.06 -9.44 11.21
C ASP A 303 -23.10 -9.76 12.34
N VAL A 304 -23.58 -9.56 13.57
CA VAL A 304 -22.90 -9.98 14.79
C VAL A 304 -23.11 -11.48 14.98
N ILE A 305 -22.11 -12.30 14.69
CA ILE A 305 -22.16 -13.74 15.00
C ILE A 305 -21.73 -13.94 16.46
N THR A 306 -22.69 -14.14 17.36
CA THR A 306 -22.43 -14.52 18.75
C THR A 306 -22.57 -16.04 18.92
N LYS A 307 -21.52 -16.74 19.37
CA LYS A 307 -21.67 -18.15 19.79
C LYS A 307 -20.94 -18.44 21.10
N GLN A 308 -21.69 -18.97 22.06
CA GLN A 308 -21.19 -19.47 23.33
C GLN A 308 -20.55 -20.85 23.11
N LEU A 309 -19.24 -20.94 23.29
CA LEU A 309 -18.50 -22.20 23.21
C LEU A 309 -18.44 -22.84 24.60
N VAL A 310 -18.90 -24.08 24.72
CA VAL A 310 -18.75 -24.87 25.94
C VAL A 310 -17.59 -25.84 25.70
N SER A 311 -16.48 -25.60 26.41
CA SER A 311 -15.24 -26.39 26.47
C SER A 311 -14.20 -26.22 25.36
N SER A 312 -12.98 -26.66 25.71
CA SER A 312 -11.65 -26.38 25.15
C SER A 312 -11.41 -26.93 23.74
N VAL A 313 -12.07 -26.35 22.73
CA VAL A 313 -11.89 -26.70 21.32
C VAL A 313 -10.92 -25.72 20.66
N PRO A 314 -9.80 -26.20 20.06
CA PRO A 314 -9.01 -25.39 19.14
C PRO A 314 -9.86 -25.08 17.90
N VAL A 315 -9.97 -23.81 17.52
CA VAL A 315 -10.69 -23.41 16.29
C VAL A 315 -9.65 -22.92 15.28
N SER A 316 -9.57 -23.59 14.14
CA SER A 316 -8.86 -23.13 12.95
C SER A 316 -9.87 -22.61 11.93
N VAL A 317 -9.60 -21.48 11.28
CA VAL A 317 -10.47 -20.94 10.23
C VAL A 317 -9.72 -21.01 8.91
N THR A 318 -10.29 -21.72 7.93
CA THR A 318 -9.73 -21.85 6.58
C THR A 318 -10.82 -21.52 5.57
N ALA A 319 -10.63 -20.44 4.81
CA ALA A 319 -11.47 -20.12 3.66
C ALA A 319 -10.83 -20.74 2.40
N THR A 320 -11.60 -21.48 1.60
CA THR A 320 -11.13 -22.05 0.33
C THR A 320 -12.10 -21.75 -0.81
N GLY A 321 -11.61 -21.06 -1.84
CA GLY A 321 -12.19 -21.06 -3.19
C GLY A 321 -13.22 -19.97 -3.51
N ALA A 322 -13.35 -19.68 -4.80
CA ALA A 322 -14.05 -18.55 -5.43
C ALA A 322 -15.60 -18.56 -5.38
N ASP A 323 -16.18 -18.98 -4.26
CA ASP A 323 -17.64 -19.04 -4.02
C ASP A 323 -17.97 -18.10 -2.83
N PRO A 324 -19.06 -17.30 -2.83
CA PRO A 324 -19.47 -16.48 -1.68
C PRO A 324 -19.81 -17.27 -0.40
N ARG A 325 -19.59 -18.58 -0.35
CA ARG A 325 -19.80 -19.42 0.82
C ARG A 325 -18.57 -19.39 1.70
N VAL A 326 -18.66 -18.69 2.83
CA VAL A 326 -17.68 -18.88 3.90
C VAL A 326 -17.93 -20.29 4.47
N SER A 327 -16.90 -21.13 4.46
CA SER A 327 -16.89 -22.42 5.14
C SER A 327 -15.99 -22.34 6.35
N LEU A 328 -16.46 -22.78 7.51
CA LEU A 328 -15.65 -22.89 8.72
C LEU A 328 -15.33 -24.36 8.96
N LEU A 329 -14.05 -24.71 8.93
CA LEU A 329 -13.56 -26.06 9.24
C LEU A 329 -13.20 -26.13 10.73
N VAL A 330 -14.03 -26.77 11.54
CA VAL A 330 -13.75 -26.99 12.96
C VAL A 330 -13.17 -28.38 13.14
N THR A 331 -11.98 -28.47 13.72
CA THR A 331 -11.35 -29.76 14.07
C THR A 331 -11.39 -29.95 15.57
N ASP A 332 -12.03 -31.03 16.04
CA ASP A 332 -12.02 -31.35 17.47
C ASP A 332 -10.68 -31.95 17.93
N VAL A 333 -10.52 -32.13 19.24
CA VAL A 333 -9.32 -32.72 19.84
C VAL A 333 -9.07 -34.19 19.45
N ALA A 334 -10.05 -34.87 18.87
CA ALA A 334 -9.94 -36.21 18.33
C ALA A 334 -9.61 -36.23 16.82
N GLY A 335 -9.44 -35.05 16.20
CA GLY A 335 -9.17 -34.90 14.77
C GLY A 335 -10.42 -34.99 13.90
N ASN A 336 -11.62 -34.95 14.48
CA ASN A 336 -12.85 -34.96 13.69
C ASN A 336 -13.08 -33.58 13.08
N GLU A 337 -13.20 -33.56 11.77
CA GLU A 337 -13.49 -32.36 11.01
C GLU A 337 -14.99 -32.16 10.85
N THR A 338 -15.48 -30.97 11.21
CA THR A 338 -16.85 -30.54 10.91
C THR A 338 -16.79 -29.30 10.03
N VAL A 339 -17.28 -29.42 8.81
CA VAL A 339 -17.38 -28.30 7.86
C VAL A 339 -18.74 -27.63 8.03
N TRP A 340 -18.75 -26.35 8.39
CA TRP A 340 -19.97 -25.57 8.52
C TRP A 340 -20.10 -24.68 7.30
N PHE A 341 -21.22 -24.81 6.58
CA PHE A 341 -21.55 -23.98 5.44
C PHE A 341 -22.47 -22.85 5.90
N PHE A 342 -22.12 -21.61 5.59
CA PHE A 342 -22.98 -20.46 5.79
C PHE A 342 -23.53 -20.03 4.43
N ASP A 343 -24.83 -20.21 4.23
CA ASP A 343 -25.53 -19.64 3.09
C ASP A 343 -25.92 -18.20 3.44
N PHE A 344 -25.31 -17.23 2.77
CA PHE A 344 -25.81 -15.86 2.77
C PHE A 344 -27.06 -15.83 1.88
N LEU A 345 -28.23 -16.01 2.50
CA LEU A 345 -29.50 -15.79 1.82
C LEU A 345 -29.64 -14.30 1.52
N ASN A 346 -29.83 -13.98 0.24
CA ASN A 346 -30.15 -12.64 -0.28
C ASN A 346 -31.05 -11.85 0.66
N MET A 347 -30.56 -10.71 1.16
CA MET A 347 -31.36 -9.56 1.61
C MET A 347 -30.82 -8.29 1.00
#